data_AF-A0A941IV07-F1
#
_entry.id   AF-A0A941IV07-F1
#
_cell.length_a   1.000
_cell.length_b   1.000
_cell.length_c   1.000
_cell.angle_alpha   90.00
_cell.angle_beta   90.00
_cell.angle_gamma   90.00
#
_symmetry.space_group_name_H-M   'P 1'
#
loop_
_entity.id
_entity.type
_entity.pdbx_description
1 polymer ?
#
loop_
_entity_poly.entity_id
_entity_poly.type
_entity_poly.pdbx_seq_one_letter_code
_entity_poly.pdbx_strand_id
1 'polypeptide(L)'
;MTEDEGRALSVALHDVAERGPGAPAPIDRLVSRGRRRRRARSATSCAVGVTGAAVLAAFVSAGPGAGRSPDTASGTPAATSPSPIALSLAAARTDANPFHFTVTATSPAPGGKAGGQTGAKARTEVSEGAFDPSTMRGYTKAFGGGQTAQSIRIGDTCYSQPTLTAPWLVSTCSSTAGVSLASLTQDPAATLKQLETAGQATYVGRTGSGSGELDTWKFTFTRKTQVTATSSTLGYTVTGTASVGAADGQVSAIDYTVTIAPDSIVVGSDEQISIKFSEYGAPVSVSAPVAATKE
;
A
#
# COMPACT_ATOMS: atom_id res chain seq x y z
N MET A 1 30.38 11.64 -1.29
CA MET A 1 29.86 12.95 -1.74
C MET A 1 31.08 13.78 -2.02
N THR A 2 31.36 14.04 -3.29
CA THR A 2 32.55 14.82 -3.67
C THR A 2 32.25 16.31 -3.50
N GLU A 3 33.26 17.09 -3.11
CA GLU A 3 33.14 18.52 -2.81
C GLU A 3 32.54 19.33 -3.98
N ASP A 4 32.78 18.87 -5.21
CA ASP A 4 32.23 19.46 -6.44
C ASP A 4 30.70 19.35 -6.56
N GLU A 5 30.09 18.28 -6.06
CA GLU A 5 28.63 18.10 -6.15
C GLU A 5 27.88 19.03 -5.17
N GLY A 6 28.51 19.34 -4.04
CA GLY A 6 27.99 20.30 -3.05
C GLY A 6 28.00 21.73 -3.59
N ARG A 7 29.10 22.13 -4.26
CA ARG A 7 29.19 23.45 -4.91
C ARG A 7 28.18 23.61 -6.04
N ALA A 8 28.00 22.59 -6.88
CA ALA A 8 27.03 22.65 -7.98
C ALA A 8 25.57 22.83 -7.50
N LEU A 9 25.21 22.24 -6.36
CA LEU A 9 23.88 22.39 -5.77
C LEU A 9 23.70 23.79 -5.15
N SER A 10 24.72 24.28 -4.45
CA SER A 10 24.67 25.61 -3.84
C SER A 10 24.56 26.71 -4.89
N VAL A 11 25.28 26.58 -6.02
CA VAL A 11 25.18 27.52 -7.15
C VAL A 11 23.79 27.45 -7.78
N ALA A 12 23.24 26.25 -7.99
CA ALA A 12 21.89 26.10 -8.56
C ALA A 12 20.78 26.65 -7.65
N LEU A 13 20.94 26.61 -6.32
CA LEU A 13 20.00 27.19 -5.38
C LEU A 13 20.11 28.72 -5.31
N HIS A 14 21.32 29.27 -5.43
CA HIS A 14 21.54 30.71 -5.50
C HIS A 14 20.94 31.30 -6.80
N ASP A 15 21.14 30.60 -7.92
CA ASP A 15 20.63 30.98 -9.24
C ASP A 15 19.07 30.90 -9.33
N VAL A 16 18.43 30.15 -8.43
CA VAL A 16 16.95 30.12 -8.26
C VAL A 16 16.46 31.25 -7.34
N ALA A 17 17.28 31.69 -6.39
CA ALA A 17 16.95 32.83 -5.53
C ALA A 17 17.09 34.18 -6.27
N GLU A 18 17.99 34.28 -7.25
CA GLU A 18 18.19 35.48 -8.06
C GLU A 18 17.21 35.61 -9.25
N ARG A 19 16.72 34.50 -9.81
CA ARG A 19 15.65 34.52 -10.81
C ARG A 19 14.30 34.68 -10.10
N GLY A 20 13.80 35.91 -10.05
CA GLY A 20 12.52 36.28 -9.43
C GLY A 20 11.32 35.39 -9.81
N PRO A 21 10.15 35.62 -9.17
CA PRO A 21 9.01 34.71 -9.15
C PRO A 21 8.46 34.46 -10.55
N GLY A 22 8.86 33.35 -11.17
CA GLY A 22 8.49 32.99 -12.55
C GLY A 22 9.36 31.91 -13.20
N ALA A 23 10.53 31.59 -12.65
CA ALA A 23 11.33 30.47 -13.14
C ALA A 23 10.74 29.11 -12.68
N PRO A 24 10.52 28.14 -13.59
CA PRO A 24 10.02 26.83 -13.21
C PRO A 24 11.03 26.11 -12.30
N ALA A 25 10.56 25.60 -11.16
CA ALA A 25 11.39 24.86 -10.23
C ALA A 25 12.01 23.62 -10.92
N PRO A 26 13.28 23.28 -10.66
CA PRO A 26 13.97 22.17 -11.32
C PRO A 26 13.55 20.80 -10.76
N ILE A 27 12.24 20.52 -10.77
CA ILE A 27 11.63 19.31 -10.22
C ILE A 27 12.12 18.07 -10.96
N ASP A 28 12.31 18.14 -12.28
CA ASP A 28 12.77 17.01 -13.09
C ASP A 28 14.18 16.52 -12.70
N ARG A 29 15.07 17.45 -12.30
CA ARG A 29 16.41 17.09 -11.82
C ARG A 29 16.38 16.47 -10.42
N LEU A 30 15.44 16.88 -9.57
CA LEU A 30 15.24 16.29 -8.24
C LEU A 30 14.61 14.89 -8.33
N VAL A 31 13.61 14.71 -9.19
CA VAL A 31 12.92 13.44 -9.40
C VAL A 31 13.85 12.40 -10.04
N SER A 32 14.61 12.78 -11.08
CA SER A 32 15.59 11.89 -11.71
C SER A 32 16.72 11.48 -10.76
N ARG A 33 17.19 12.39 -9.90
CA ARG A 33 18.18 12.10 -8.85
C ARG A 33 17.62 11.15 -7.78
N GLY A 34 16.35 11.31 -7.40
CA GLY A 34 15.65 10.38 -6.50
C GLY A 34 15.55 8.96 -7.08
N ARG A 35 15.22 8.84 -8.38
CA ARG A 35 15.17 7.54 -9.09
C ARG A 35 16.55 6.87 -9.19
N ARG A 36 17.62 7.61 -9.49
CA ARG A 36 19.00 7.07 -9.52
C ARG A 36 19.46 6.57 -8.14
N ARG A 37 19.16 7.31 -7.07
CA ARG A 37 19.58 6.94 -5.70
C ARG A 37 18.88 5.68 -5.20
N ARG A 38 17.63 5.43 -5.62
CA ARG A 38 16.93 4.15 -5.35
C ARG A 38 17.57 2.99 -6.11
N ARG A 39 17.87 3.15 -7.41
CA ARG A 39 18.54 2.10 -8.21
C ARG A 39 19.94 1.75 -7.69
N ALA A 40 20.70 2.73 -7.22
CA ALA A 40 22.03 2.49 -6.66
C ALA A 40 22.01 1.68 -5.36
N ARG A 41 20.94 1.78 -4.55
CA ARG A 41 20.78 1.00 -3.31
C ARG A 41 20.40 -0.46 -3.55
N SER A 42 19.71 -0.76 -4.66
CA SER A 42 19.39 -2.14 -5.03
C SER A 42 20.59 -2.93 -5.57
N ALA A 43 21.67 -2.26 -5.97
CA ALA A 43 22.87 -2.91 -6.52
C ALA A 43 23.94 -3.24 -5.45
N THR A 44 23.79 -2.78 -4.21
CA THR A 44 24.83 -2.95 -3.16
C THR A 44 24.56 -4.09 -2.17
N SER A 45 23.54 -4.92 -2.41
CA SER A 45 23.15 -6.03 -1.51
C SER A 45 23.63 -7.42 -1.96
N CYS A 46 24.39 -7.51 -3.05
CA CYS A 46 24.95 -8.78 -3.55
C CYS A 46 26.47 -8.81 -3.43
N ALA A 47 26.99 -8.83 -2.20
CA ALA A 47 28.34 -9.30 -1.91
C ALA A 47 28.43 -9.72 -0.44
N VAL A 48 29.20 -10.79 -0.19
CA VAL A 48 29.43 -11.50 1.09
C VAL A 48 28.35 -12.55 1.40
N GLY A 49 28.61 -13.86 1.45
CA GLY A 49 29.84 -14.64 1.31
C GLY A 49 29.51 -16.09 1.72
N VAL A 50 29.87 -17.05 0.88
CA VAL A 50 29.77 -18.49 1.17
C VAL A 50 31.11 -18.96 1.72
N THR A 51 31.12 -19.54 2.93
CA THR A 51 32.06 -20.49 3.59
C THR A 51 32.08 -20.18 5.10
N GLY A 52 32.08 -21.11 6.05
CA GLY A 52 32.24 -22.56 6.05
C GLY A 52 31.93 -23.10 7.46
N ALA A 53 31.96 -24.42 7.58
CA ALA A 53 31.57 -25.23 8.73
C ALA A 53 32.57 -25.21 9.92
N ALA A 54 32.13 -25.90 11.00
CA ALA A 54 32.91 -26.47 12.13
C ALA A 54 33.02 -25.59 13.40
N VAL A 55 33.00 -26.06 14.67
CA VAL A 55 32.87 -27.35 15.39
C VAL A 55 33.01 -27.02 16.92
N LEU A 56 32.54 -27.91 17.83
CA LEU A 56 32.73 -27.98 19.31
C LEU A 56 31.97 -26.96 20.19
N ALA A 57 31.62 -27.22 21.45
CA ALA A 57 31.40 -28.41 22.29
C ALA A 57 30.90 -27.90 23.66
N ALA A 58 30.31 -28.80 24.44
CA ALA A 58 29.77 -28.65 25.78
C ALA A 58 30.58 -27.79 26.79
N PHE A 59 29.86 -27.12 27.68
CA PHE A 59 30.20 -27.13 29.11
C PHE A 59 28.94 -27.28 29.97
N VAL A 60 28.91 -28.40 30.71
CA VAL A 60 28.04 -28.66 31.84
C VAL A 60 28.70 -28.07 33.09
N SER A 61 27.91 -27.42 33.94
CA SER A 61 28.21 -27.37 35.37
C SER A 61 26.90 -27.31 36.16
N ALA A 62 26.43 -28.48 36.57
CA ALA A 62 25.51 -28.65 37.68
C ALA A 62 26.28 -28.46 39.00
N GLY A 63 25.76 -27.66 39.91
CA GLY A 63 26.21 -27.58 41.29
C GLY A 63 25.04 -27.89 42.23
N PRO A 64 25.20 -28.78 43.23
CA PRO A 64 24.20 -28.98 44.26
C PRO A 64 24.44 -27.98 45.39
N GLY A 65 23.45 -27.15 45.69
CA GLY A 65 23.49 -26.19 46.80
C GLY A 65 22.16 -26.18 47.53
N ALA A 66 22.04 -27.00 48.57
CA ALA A 66 20.99 -26.87 49.57
C ALA A 66 21.22 -25.61 50.41
N GLY A 67 20.18 -24.79 50.58
CA GLY A 67 20.19 -23.74 51.60
C GLY A 67 19.33 -22.53 51.30
N ARG A 68 18.29 -22.37 52.12
CA ARG A 68 17.51 -21.14 52.41
C ARG A 68 16.57 -20.63 51.32
N SER A 69 15.28 -20.74 51.62
CA SER A 69 14.22 -19.88 51.10
C SER A 69 14.50 -18.41 51.44
N PRO A 70 14.37 -17.52 50.46
CA PRO A 70 13.78 -16.21 50.68
C PRO A 70 12.40 -16.19 50.03
N ASP A 71 11.39 -15.75 50.79
CA ASP A 71 10.15 -15.22 50.23
C ASP A 71 10.51 -14.13 49.22
N THR A 72 10.61 -14.55 47.96
CA THR A 72 10.81 -13.66 46.85
C THR A 72 9.45 -13.62 46.20
N ALA A 73 8.72 -12.53 46.43
CA ALA A 73 7.55 -12.19 45.65
C ALA A 73 7.98 -12.19 44.18
N SER A 74 7.80 -13.31 43.51
CA SER A 74 7.91 -13.47 42.07
C SER A 74 6.70 -12.77 41.46
N GLY A 75 6.72 -11.44 41.54
CA GLY A 75 6.04 -10.62 40.56
C GLY A 75 6.71 -10.92 39.23
N THR A 76 6.18 -11.91 38.52
CA THR A 76 6.45 -12.12 37.11
C THR A 76 6.40 -10.73 36.47
N PRO A 77 7.48 -10.23 35.85
CA PRO A 77 7.42 -8.97 35.14
C PRO A 77 6.24 -9.08 34.20
N ALA A 78 5.23 -8.21 34.36
CA ALA A 78 4.11 -8.17 33.43
C ALA A 78 4.74 -8.12 32.04
N ALA A 79 4.54 -9.19 31.26
CA ALA A 79 5.13 -9.30 29.95
C ALA A 79 4.74 -8.02 29.20
N THR A 80 5.72 -7.17 28.95
CA THR A 80 5.49 -5.91 28.25
C THR A 80 4.97 -6.32 26.90
N SER A 81 3.68 -6.12 26.65
CA SER A 81 3.08 -6.46 25.37
C SER A 81 3.95 -5.87 24.27
N PRO A 82 4.33 -6.66 23.25
CA PRO A 82 5.23 -6.19 22.21
C PRO A 82 4.70 -4.85 21.65
N SER A 83 5.60 -3.88 21.44
CA SER A 83 5.20 -2.61 20.84
C SER A 83 4.52 -2.86 19.49
N PRO A 84 3.46 -2.11 19.16
CA PRO A 84 2.73 -2.32 17.91
C PRO A 84 3.62 -2.01 16.71
N ILE A 85 3.41 -2.75 15.61
CA ILE A 85 4.15 -2.54 14.37
C ILE A 85 3.63 -1.27 13.68
N ALA A 86 4.53 -0.31 13.46
CA ALA A 86 4.21 0.93 12.75
C ALA A 86 3.75 0.67 11.31
N LEU A 87 2.76 1.44 10.84
CA LEU A 87 2.15 1.25 9.51
C LEU A 87 3.14 1.38 8.35
N SER A 88 4.12 2.29 8.43
CA SER A 88 5.17 2.45 7.42
C SER A 88 6.14 1.28 7.36
N LEU A 89 6.41 0.64 8.50
CA LEU A 89 7.18 -0.59 8.52
C LEU A 89 6.36 -1.74 7.92
N ALA A 90 5.08 -1.82 8.26
CA ALA A 90 4.19 -2.85 7.72
C ALA A 90 4.02 -2.74 6.21
N ALA A 91 3.88 -1.52 5.72
CA ALA A 91 3.92 -1.12 4.32
C ALA A 91 5.22 -1.60 3.64
N ALA A 92 6.38 -1.28 4.21
CA ALA A 92 7.66 -1.67 3.63
C ALA A 92 7.85 -3.20 3.57
N ARG A 93 7.33 -3.95 4.56
CA ARG A 93 7.38 -5.42 4.58
C ARG A 93 6.43 -6.06 3.58
N THR A 94 5.27 -5.44 3.38
CA THR A 94 4.30 -5.82 2.35
C THR A 94 4.91 -5.64 0.96
N ASP A 95 5.52 -4.49 0.70
CA ASP A 95 6.20 -4.19 -0.57
C ASP A 95 7.49 -4.98 -0.82
N ALA A 96 8.04 -5.63 0.20
CA ALA A 96 9.24 -6.45 0.06
C ALA A 96 8.95 -7.82 -0.57
N ASN A 97 7.68 -8.23 -0.64
CA ASN A 97 7.29 -9.57 -1.08
C ASN A 97 6.18 -9.50 -2.13
N PRO A 98 6.11 -10.48 -3.04
CA PRO A 98 4.91 -10.73 -3.81
C PRO A 98 3.71 -10.99 -2.88
N PHE A 99 2.51 -10.58 -3.29
CA PHE A 99 1.29 -10.81 -2.54
C PHE A 99 0.09 -11.00 -3.44
N HIS A 100 -0.91 -11.71 -2.94
CA HIS A 100 -2.26 -11.78 -3.50
C HIS A 100 -3.19 -10.85 -2.74
N PHE A 101 -4.26 -10.42 -3.39
CA PHE A 101 -5.26 -9.59 -2.75
C PHE A 101 -6.66 -9.87 -3.27
N THR A 102 -7.65 -9.59 -2.42
CA THR A 102 -9.07 -9.52 -2.77
C THR A 102 -9.59 -8.16 -2.35
N VAL A 103 -10.41 -7.57 -3.20
CA VAL A 103 -11.06 -6.29 -2.97
C VAL A 103 -12.55 -6.47 -3.09
N THR A 104 -13.29 -5.98 -2.11
CA THR A 104 -14.75 -5.90 -2.15
C THR A 104 -15.15 -4.45 -2.02
N ALA A 105 -15.79 -3.91 -3.06
CA ALA A 105 -16.39 -2.58 -3.06
C ALA A 105 -17.90 -2.72 -3.00
N THR A 106 -18.56 -2.05 -2.05
CA THR A 106 -20.01 -2.02 -1.94
C THR A 106 -20.48 -0.59 -2.02
N SER A 107 -21.16 -0.26 -3.11
CA SER A 107 -21.84 1.01 -3.28
C SER A 107 -23.30 0.88 -2.84
N PRO A 108 -23.82 1.84 -2.04
CA PRO A 108 -25.23 1.89 -1.71
C PRO A 108 -26.06 1.95 -2.98
N ALA A 109 -27.29 1.46 -2.91
CA ALA A 109 -28.25 1.70 -3.96
C ALA A 109 -28.32 3.21 -4.25
N PRO A 110 -28.33 3.64 -5.53
CA PRO A 110 -28.55 5.04 -5.86
C PRO A 110 -29.83 5.49 -5.16
N GLY A 111 -29.68 6.35 -4.15
CA GLY A 111 -30.81 6.84 -3.38
C GLY A 111 -31.71 7.63 -4.32
N GLY A 112 -32.87 7.07 -4.66
CA GLY A 112 -33.86 7.70 -5.53
C GLY A 112 -34.36 9.01 -4.93
N LYS A 113 -33.68 10.12 -5.22
CA LYS A 113 -34.26 11.47 -5.13
C LYS A 113 -34.50 12.10 -6.49
N ALA A 114 -34.01 11.50 -7.57
CA ALA A 114 -34.37 11.85 -8.94
C ALA A 114 -35.25 10.73 -9.54
N GLY A 115 -36.59 10.83 -9.39
CA GLY A 115 -37.51 10.11 -10.27
C GLY A 115 -38.15 8.79 -9.80
N GLY A 116 -38.27 8.54 -8.49
CA GLY A 116 -39.23 7.53 -7.99
C GLY A 116 -38.91 6.05 -8.26
N GLN A 117 -37.68 5.69 -8.66
CA GLN A 117 -37.25 4.29 -8.67
C GLN A 117 -36.96 3.79 -7.25
N THR A 118 -38.00 3.32 -6.58
CA THR A 118 -37.91 2.52 -5.35
C THR A 118 -37.53 1.08 -5.73
N GLY A 119 -36.33 0.64 -5.35
CA GLY A 119 -35.95 -0.78 -5.49
C GLY A 119 -34.53 -1.10 -5.98
N ALA A 120 -33.67 -0.10 -6.22
CA ALA A 120 -32.26 -0.41 -6.52
C ALA A 120 -31.62 -1.10 -5.31
N LYS A 121 -30.92 -2.22 -5.56
CA LYS A 121 -30.12 -2.92 -4.54
C LYS A 121 -28.72 -2.32 -4.49
N ALA A 122 -28.05 -2.43 -3.34
CA ALA A 122 -26.63 -2.14 -3.25
C ALA A 122 -25.86 -2.95 -4.31
N ARG A 123 -24.87 -2.31 -4.94
CA ARG A 123 -24.00 -2.97 -5.91
C ARG A 123 -22.72 -3.37 -5.18
N THR A 124 -22.42 -4.65 -5.19
CA THR A 124 -21.15 -5.17 -4.70
C THR A 124 -20.31 -5.61 -5.90
N GLU A 125 -19.09 -5.11 -5.97
CA GLU A 125 -18.07 -5.52 -6.92
C GLU A 125 -16.95 -6.21 -6.16
N VAL A 126 -16.51 -7.35 -6.69
CA VAL A 126 -15.39 -8.08 -6.12
C VAL A 126 -14.28 -8.08 -7.15
N SER A 127 -13.05 -7.83 -6.71
CA SER A 127 -11.86 -8.00 -7.54
C SER A 127 -10.85 -8.88 -6.84
N GLU A 128 -10.08 -9.63 -7.59
CA GLU A 128 -8.93 -10.40 -7.09
C GLU A 128 -7.69 -10.04 -7.90
N GLY A 129 -6.52 -10.20 -7.30
CA GLY A 129 -5.28 -9.92 -8.00
C GLY A 129 -4.05 -10.42 -7.27
N ALA A 130 -2.92 -10.20 -7.92
CA ALA A 130 -1.62 -10.48 -7.34
C ALA A 130 -0.61 -9.46 -7.88
N PHE A 131 0.39 -9.12 -7.07
CA PHE A 131 1.42 -8.17 -7.44
C PHE A 131 2.77 -8.57 -6.85
N ASP A 132 3.81 -8.47 -7.68
CA ASP A 132 5.21 -8.59 -7.29
C ASP A 132 5.90 -7.23 -7.46
N PRO A 133 6.19 -6.53 -6.36
CA PRO A 133 6.87 -5.24 -6.37
C PRO A 133 8.30 -5.30 -6.93
N SER A 134 8.97 -6.46 -6.83
CA SER A 134 10.37 -6.60 -7.26
C SER A 134 10.51 -6.61 -8.77
N THR A 135 9.52 -7.19 -9.47
CA THR A 135 9.46 -7.24 -10.94
C THR A 135 8.49 -6.20 -11.52
N MET A 136 7.75 -5.48 -10.68
CA MET A 136 6.67 -4.57 -11.06
C MET A 136 5.64 -5.26 -11.96
N ARG A 137 5.28 -6.49 -11.59
CA ARG A 137 4.36 -7.34 -12.36
C ARG A 137 3.15 -7.71 -11.53
N GLY A 138 1.99 -7.75 -12.16
CA GLY A 138 0.79 -8.21 -11.48
C GLY A 138 -0.42 -8.20 -12.37
N TYR A 139 -1.54 -8.64 -11.80
CA TYR A 139 -2.83 -8.62 -12.46
C TYR A 139 -3.94 -8.25 -11.50
N THR A 140 -5.08 -7.87 -12.06
CA THR A 140 -6.34 -7.70 -11.34
C THR A 140 -7.46 -8.21 -12.23
N LYS A 141 -8.40 -8.93 -11.65
CA LYS A 141 -9.64 -9.36 -12.29
C LYS A 141 -10.78 -8.76 -11.48
N ALA A 142 -11.67 -8.02 -12.13
CA ALA A 142 -12.85 -7.45 -11.52
C ALA A 142 -14.09 -8.21 -11.98
N PHE A 143 -14.97 -8.53 -11.03
CA PHE A 143 -16.20 -9.26 -11.22
C PHE A 143 -17.38 -8.34 -10.85
N GLY A 144 -18.22 -8.01 -11.84
CA GLY A 144 -19.36 -7.14 -11.63
C GLY A 144 -20.31 -7.12 -12.83
N GLY A 145 -21.62 -7.04 -12.58
CA GLY A 145 -22.63 -6.87 -13.64
C GLY A 145 -22.68 -7.98 -14.70
N GLY A 146 -22.24 -9.20 -14.36
CA GLY A 146 -22.17 -10.32 -15.31
C GLY A 146 -20.98 -10.26 -16.26
N GLN A 147 -20.04 -9.34 -16.06
CA GLN A 147 -18.84 -9.19 -16.85
C GLN A 147 -17.59 -9.37 -15.98
N THR A 148 -16.52 -9.82 -16.61
CA THR A 148 -15.19 -9.90 -15.99
C THR A 148 -14.25 -9.00 -16.78
N ALA A 149 -13.74 -7.97 -16.10
CA ALA A 149 -12.66 -7.14 -16.62
C ALA A 149 -11.33 -7.65 -16.08
N GLN A 150 -10.28 -7.55 -16.87
CA GLN A 150 -8.93 -7.94 -16.45
C GLN A 150 -7.94 -6.84 -16.76
N SER A 151 -6.94 -6.70 -15.90
CA SER A 151 -5.82 -5.80 -16.09
C SER A 151 -4.53 -6.54 -15.75
N ILE A 152 -3.48 -6.32 -16.54
CA ILE A 152 -2.13 -6.85 -16.31
C ILE A 152 -1.17 -5.67 -16.31
N ARG A 153 -0.24 -5.66 -15.36
CA ARG A 153 0.87 -4.71 -15.32
C ARG A 153 2.19 -5.45 -15.53
N ILE A 154 3.03 -4.90 -16.41
CA ILE A 154 4.41 -5.33 -16.62
C ILE A 154 5.28 -4.07 -16.70
N GLY A 155 5.93 -3.72 -15.60
CA GLY A 155 6.70 -2.47 -15.49
C GLY A 155 5.81 -1.24 -15.61
N ASP A 156 6.08 -0.43 -16.64
CA ASP A 156 5.32 0.79 -16.97
C ASP A 156 4.23 0.54 -18.03
N THR A 157 4.07 -0.70 -18.49
CA THR A 157 3.05 -1.08 -19.46
C THR A 157 1.86 -1.73 -18.77
N CYS A 158 0.68 -1.24 -19.08
CA CYS A 158 -0.59 -1.75 -18.59
C CYS A 158 -1.37 -2.34 -19.76
N TYR A 159 -1.94 -3.51 -19.54
CA TYR A 159 -2.84 -4.17 -20.46
C TYR A 159 -4.21 -4.23 -19.80
N SER A 160 -5.27 -3.92 -20.52
CA SER A 160 -6.63 -4.02 -20.00
C SER A 160 -7.52 -4.77 -20.99
N GLN A 161 -8.44 -5.56 -20.44
CA GLN A 161 -9.45 -6.28 -21.18
C GLN A 161 -10.78 -5.97 -20.48
N PRO A 162 -11.59 -5.01 -20.99
CA PRO A 162 -12.81 -4.57 -20.33
C PRO A 162 -13.85 -5.68 -20.12
N THR A 163 -13.89 -6.66 -21.03
CA THR A 163 -14.70 -7.87 -20.93
C THR A 163 -13.91 -9.05 -21.51
N LEU A 164 -14.20 -10.29 -21.09
CA LEU A 164 -13.50 -11.48 -21.61
C LEU A 164 -13.56 -11.66 -23.15
N THR A 165 -14.53 -11.01 -23.81
CA THR A 165 -14.69 -11.03 -25.27
C THR A 165 -14.10 -9.81 -25.96
N ALA A 166 -13.72 -8.77 -25.22
CA ALA A 166 -13.06 -7.59 -25.77
C ALA A 166 -11.61 -7.90 -26.12
N PRO A 167 -11.04 -7.21 -27.13
CA PRO A 167 -9.60 -7.27 -27.39
C PRO A 167 -8.82 -6.69 -26.20
N TRP A 168 -7.58 -7.15 -26.04
CA TRP A 168 -6.66 -6.55 -25.10
C TRP A 168 -6.23 -5.18 -25.59
N LEU A 169 -6.30 -4.19 -24.72
CA LEU A 169 -5.79 -2.85 -24.92
C LEU A 169 -4.42 -2.74 -24.25
N VAL A 170 -3.52 -1.94 -24.82
CA VAL A 170 -2.22 -1.62 -24.23
C VAL A 170 -2.03 -0.12 -24.13
N SER A 171 -1.65 0.33 -22.94
CA SER A 171 -1.33 1.72 -22.64
C SER A 171 -0.17 1.83 -21.66
N THR A 172 0.39 3.03 -21.52
CA THR A 172 1.30 3.31 -20.41
C THR A 172 0.49 3.36 -19.12
N CYS A 173 0.95 2.67 -18.07
CA CYS A 173 0.30 2.74 -16.78
C CYS A 173 0.21 4.21 -16.34
N SER A 174 -1.00 4.74 -16.25
CA SER A 174 -1.20 6.11 -15.79
C SER A 174 -0.83 6.15 -14.30
N SER A 175 0.11 7.02 -13.94
CA SER A 175 0.51 7.23 -12.54
C SER A 175 -0.51 8.06 -11.78
N THR A 176 -1.74 8.20 -12.28
CA THR A 176 -2.77 9.04 -11.69
C THR A 176 -3.24 8.35 -10.41
N ALA A 177 -2.48 8.61 -9.35
CA ALA A 177 -2.72 8.28 -7.95
C ALA A 177 -3.94 9.04 -7.39
N GLY A 178 -5.03 9.06 -8.16
CA GLY A 178 -6.37 9.21 -7.60
C GLY A 178 -6.73 7.87 -6.99
N VAL A 179 -7.40 7.90 -5.85
CA VAL A 179 -7.76 6.75 -4.99
C VAL A 179 -8.78 5.83 -5.65
N SER A 180 -8.58 5.45 -6.92
CA SER A 180 -9.27 4.31 -7.50
C SER A 180 -8.85 3.08 -6.71
N LEU A 181 -9.73 2.09 -6.56
CA LEU A 181 -9.38 0.80 -5.94
C LEU A 181 -8.09 0.19 -6.53
N ALA A 182 -7.80 0.49 -7.80
CA ALA A 182 -6.56 0.13 -8.47
C ALA A 182 -5.32 0.80 -7.85
N SER A 183 -5.39 2.06 -7.39
CA SER A 183 -4.24 2.75 -6.78
C SER A 183 -3.89 2.23 -5.37
N LEU A 184 -4.89 1.83 -4.58
CA LEU A 184 -4.68 1.23 -3.25
C LEU A 184 -4.12 -0.19 -3.31
N THR A 185 -4.45 -0.92 -4.38
CA THR A 185 -3.91 -2.26 -4.65
C THR A 185 -2.56 -2.23 -5.34
N GLN A 186 -2.28 -1.20 -6.15
CA GLN A 186 -1.01 -1.05 -6.87
C GLN A 186 0.14 -0.53 -6.01
N ASP A 187 -0.14 0.25 -4.95
CA ASP A 187 0.89 0.77 -4.04
C ASP A 187 0.34 0.92 -2.60
N PRO A 188 0.07 -0.22 -1.92
CA PRO A 188 -0.43 -0.21 -0.54
C PRO A 188 0.55 0.49 0.40
N ALA A 189 1.86 0.41 0.16
CA ALA A 189 2.85 1.04 1.01
C ALA A 189 2.87 2.56 0.93
N ALA A 190 2.76 3.15 -0.28
CA ALA A 190 2.66 4.60 -0.40
C ALA A 190 1.44 5.14 0.33
N THR A 191 0.31 4.43 0.25
CA THR A 191 -0.92 4.81 0.94
C THR A 191 -0.75 4.74 2.46
N LEU A 192 -0.31 3.60 2.99
CA LEU A 192 -0.15 3.43 4.45
C LEU A 192 0.90 4.38 5.03
N LYS A 193 1.99 4.61 4.29
CA LYS A 193 2.99 5.62 4.64
C LYS A 193 2.39 7.02 4.67
N GLN A 194 1.51 7.34 3.72
CA GLN A 194 0.82 8.63 3.70
C GLN A 194 -0.12 8.79 4.90
N LEU A 195 -0.83 7.73 5.29
CA LEU A 195 -1.73 7.74 6.46
C LEU A 195 -0.96 7.98 7.76
N GLU A 196 0.18 7.32 7.93
CA GLU A 196 1.03 7.54 9.09
C GLU A 196 1.66 8.96 9.09
N THR A 197 2.21 9.39 7.95
CA THR A 197 2.89 10.70 7.84
C THR A 197 1.93 11.86 8.11
N ALA A 198 0.65 11.72 7.74
CA ALA A 198 -0.35 12.74 8.00
C ALA A 198 -0.82 12.81 9.45
N GLY A 199 -0.33 11.94 10.35
CA GLY A 199 -0.82 11.81 11.72
C GLY A 199 -2.28 11.36 11.78
N GLN A 200 -2.75 10.71 10.71
CA GLN A 200 -4.15 10.38 10.49
C GLN A 200 -4.48 8.95 10.90
N ALA A 201 -3.53 8.23 11.52
CA ALA A 201 -3.70 6.88 11.99
C ALA A 201 -3.41 6.75 13.50
N THR A 202 -4.28 6.07 14.22
CA THR A 202 -4.18 5.82 15.66
C THR A 202 -4.25 4.33 15.93
N TYR A 203 -3.29 3.81 16.68
CA TYR A 203 -3.30 2.40 17.12
C TYR A 203 -4.50 2.15 18.05
N VAL A 204 -5.26 1.10 17.77
CA VAL A 204 -6.47 0.75 18.52
C VAL A 204 -6.19 -0.36 19.52
N GLY A 205 -5.37 -1.33 19.13
CA GLY A 205 -5.10 -2.50 19.94
C GLY A 205 -4.71 -3.70 19.11
N ARG A 206 -4.33 -4.77 19.81
CA ARG A 206 -4.01 -6.06 19.25
C ARG A 206 -5.14 -7.04 19.53
N THR A 207 -5.51 -7.83 18.53
CA THR A 207 -6.50 -8.90 18.64
C THR A 207 -5.92 -10.23 18.15
N GLY A 208 -6.57 -11.35 18.47
CA GLY A 208 -6.09 -12.68 18.09
C GLY A 208 -5.10 -13.30 19.08
N SER A 209 -4.44 -14.38 18.67
CA SER A 209 -3.43 -15.08 19.46
C SER A 209 -2.43 -15.82 18.57
N GLY A 210 -1.19 -15.97 19.03
CA GLY A 210 -0.13 -16.68 18.30
C GLY A 210 0.21 -16.03 16.96
N SER A 211 0.37 -16.84 15.91
CA SER A 211 0.66 -16.34 14.56
C SER A 211 -0.50 -15.57 13.91
N GLY A 212 -1.70 -15.62 14.50
CA GLY A 212 -2.89 -14.90 14.03
C GLY A 212 -3.13 -13.57 14.76
N GLU A 213 -2.18 -13.09 15.56
CA GLU A 213 -2.28 -11.77 16.20
C GLU A 213 -2.26 -10.64 15.16
N LEU A 214 -3.17 -9.67 15.31
CA LEU A 214 -3.31 -8.51 14.44
C LEU A 214 -3.25 -7.20 15.23
N ASP A 215 -2.29 -6.34 14.89
CA ASP A 215 -2.28 -4.93 15.30
C ASP A 215 -3.26 -4.14 14.43
N THR A 216 -4.23 -3.49 15.06
CA THR A 216 -5.25 -2.70 14.34
C THR A 216 -5.01 -1.21 14.51
N TRP A 217 -5.04 -0.49 13.40
CA TRP A 217 -4.92 0.96 13.31
C TRP A 217 -6.20 1.54 12.73
N LYS A 218 -6.75 2.60 13.32
CA LYS A 218 -7.85 3.38 12.75
C LYS A 218 -7.30 4.59 12.04
N PHE A 219 -7.88 4.96 10.92
CA PHE A 219 -7.49 6.18 10.21
C PHE A 219 -8.67 6.97 9.66
N THR A 220 -8.49 8.29 9.53
CA THR A 220 -9.43 9.20 8.88
C THR A 220 -8.69 10.30 8.16
N PHE A 221 -9.06 10.57 6.89
CA PHE A 221 -8.51 11.68 6.12
C PHE A 221 -9.51 12.28 5.16
N THR A 222 -9.39 13.58 4.89
CA THR A 222 -10.22 14.29 3.91
C THR A 222 -9.35 14.79 2.77
N ARG A 223 -9.83 14.65 1.54
CA ARG A 223 -9.17 15.15 0.33
C ARG A 223 -10.14 15.93 -0.54
N LYS A 224 -9.56 16.74 -1.40
CA LYS A 224 -10.23 17.50 -2.44
C LYS A 224 -9.56 17.13 -3.76
N THR A 225 -10.33 16.65 -4.73
CA THR A 225 -9.83 16.39 -6.09
C THR A 225 -10.57 17.29 -7.07
N GLN A 226 -9.83 17.83 -8.04
CA GLN A 226 -10.45 18.62 -9.10
C GLN A 226 -11.12 17.65 -10.09
N VAL A 227 -12.38 17.89 -10.41
CA VAL A 227 -13.11 17.17 -11.44
C VAL A 227 -12.91 17.91 -12.74
N THR A 228 -12.06 17.36 -13.62
CA THR A 228 -11.62 18.02 -14.86
C THR A 228 -12.79 18.37 -15.79
N ALA A 229 -13.87 17.60 -15.76
CA ALA A 229 -15.04 17.82 -16.61
C ALA A 229 -15.88 19.05 -16.23
N THR A 230 -15.85 19.49 -14.97
CA THR A 230 -16.76 20.51 -14.44
C THR A 230 -16.04 21.69 -13.79
N SER A 231 -14.70 21.66 -13.73
CA SER A 231 -13.89 22.59 -12.94
C SER A 231 -14.29 22.68 -11.47
N SER A 232 -15.09 21.73 -10.98
CA SER A 232 -15.54 21.66 -9.59
C SER A 232 -14.55 20.86 -8.76
N THR A 233 -14.57 21.08 -7.45
CA THR A 233 -13.76 20.30 -6.51
C THR A 233 -14.65 19.27 -5.83
N LEU A 234 -14.31 17.99 -5.98
CA LEU A 234 -14.93 16.90 -5.25
C LEU A 234 -14.19 16.70 -3.93
N GLY A 235 -14.85 17.05 -2.82
CA GLY A 235 -14.39 16.71 -1.48
C GLY A 235 -14.83 15.29 -1.13
N TYR A 236 -13.94 14.50 -0.52
CA TYR A 236 -14.28 13.21 0.07
C TYR A 236 -13.50 12.97 1.36
N THR A 237 -14.13 12.27 2.29
CA THR A 237 -13.54 11.79 3.53
C THR A 237 -13.45 10.28 3.48
N VAL A 238 -12.29 9.75 3.83
CA VAL A 238 -12.03 8.32 3.97
C VAL A 238 -11.85 8.02 5.44
N THR A 239 -12.60 7.05 5.96
CA THR A 239 -12.46 6.56 7.35
C THR A 239 -12.37 5.05 7.35
N GLY A 240 -11.42 4.47 8.07
CA GLY A 240 -11.21 3.03 8.03
C GLY A 240 -10.27 2.47 9.08
N THR A 241 -9.91 1.21 8.88
CA THR A 241 -8.98 0.43 9.68
C THR A 241 -7.96 -0.27 8.79
N ALA A 242 -6.73 -0.38 9.27
CA ALA A 242 -5.69 -1.24 8.72
C ALA A 242 -5.29 -2.27 9.78
N SER A 243 -5.23 -3.54 9.40
CA SER A 243 -4.80 -4.65 10.25
C SER A 243 -3.45 -5.17 9.79
N VAL A 244 -2.50 -5.29 10.72
CA VAL A 244 -1.13 -5.73 10.48
C VAL A 244 -0.85 -6.99 11.28
N GLY A 245 -0.30 -8.03 10.65
CA GLY A 245 0.11 -9.26 11.35
C GLY A 245 1.21 -8.97 12.36
N ALA A 246 1.01 -9.31 13.62
CA ALA A 246 2.02 -9.05 14.66
C ALA A 246 3.27 -9.94 14.50
N ALA A 247 3.12 -11.11 13.86
CA ALA A 247 4.20 -12.06 13.64
C ALA A 247 5.07 -11.71 12.42
N ASP A 248 4.46 -11.43 11.27
CA ASP A 248 5.15 -11.12 10.02
C ASP A 248 5.36 -9.61 9.82
N GLY A 249 4.54 -8.77 10.46
CA GLY A 249 4.48 -7.34 10.22
C GLY A 249 4.00 -6.99 8.83
N GLN A 250 3.23 -7.84 8.16
CA GLN A 250 2.64 -7.54 6.86
C GLN A 250 1.20 -7.06 7.02
N VAL A 251 0.70 -6.32 6.04
CA VAL A 251 -0.64 -5.75 6.09
C VAL A 251 -1.64 -6.84 5.75
N SER A 252 -2.44 -7.30 6.71
CA SER A 252 -3.43 -8.35 6.45
C SER A 252 -4.68 -7.81 5.74
N ALA A 253 -5.16 -6.63 6.15
CA ALA A 253 -6.37 -6.05 5.60
C ALA A 253 -6.42 -4.52 5.73
N ILE A 254 -7.19 -3.88 4.85
CA ILE A 254 -7.57 -2.47 4.93
C ILE A 254 -9.07 -2.37 4.62
N ASP A 255 -9.85 -1.91 5.58
CA ASP A 255 -11.28 -1.70 5.45
C ASP A 255 -11.59 -0.21 5.62
N TYR A 256 -12.31 0.40 4.70
CA TYR A 256 -12.63 1.82 4.79
C TYR A 256 -13.92 2.19 4.07
N THR A 257 -14.46 3.34 4.45
CA THR A 257 -15.60 3.97 3.81
C THR A 257 -15.15 5.28 3.19
N VAL A 258 -15.57 5.53 1.95
CA VAL A 258 -15.44 6.81 1.26
C VAL A 258 -16.77 7.54 1.31
N THR A 259 -16.78 8.68 1.99
CA THR A 259 -17.93 9.59 2.06
C THR A 259 -17.65 10.81 1.21
N ILE A 260 -18.46 11.04 0.18
CA ILE A 260 -18.38 12.23 -0.67
C ILE A 260 -19.08 13.40 0.03
N ALA A 261 -18.45 14.58 0.03
CA ALA A 261 -19.01 15.77 0.67
C ALA A 261 -20.34 16.19 0.02
N PRO A 262 -21.34 16.64 0.82
CA PRO A 262 -22.70 16.93 0.35
C PRO A 262 -22.79 18.13 -0.60
N ASP A 263 -21.81 19.03 -0.55
CA ASP A 263 -21.65 20.20 -1.42
C ASP A 263 -21.07 19.85 -2.80
N SER A 264 -20.83 18.56 -3.07
CA SER A 264 -20.53 18.06 -4.40
C SER A 264 -21.79 17.94 -5.26
N ILE A 265 -21.66 18.30 -6.54
CA ILE A 265 -22.70 18.12 -7.58
C ILE A 265 -23.05 16.62 -7.77
N VAL A 266 -22.17 15.73 -7.28
CA VAL A 266 -22.39 14.28 -7.21
C VAL A 266 -22.99 13.97 -5.83
N VAL A 267 -24.28 13.61 -5.80
CA VAL A 267 -24.94 13.13 -4.58
C VAL A 267 -24.22 11.85 -4.13
N GLY A 268 -23.42 11.98 -3.08
CA GLY A 268 -22.54 10.96 -2.56
C GLY A 268 -23.28 9.80 -1.90
N SER A 269 -23.10 8.60 -2.42
CA SER A 269 -23.37 7.36 -1.68
C SER A 269 -22.07 6.92 -1.01
N ASP A 270 -22.11 6.63 0.30
CA ASP A 270 -20.95 6.12 1.05
C ASP A 270 -20.48 4.79 0.48
N GLU A 271 -19.32 4.74 -0.16
CA GLU A 271 -18.77 3.51 -0.72
C GLU A 271 -17.93 2.78 0.33
N GLN A 272 -18.25 1.51 0.61
CA GLN A 272 -17.49 0.68 1.53
C GLN A 272 -16.51 -0.20 0.75
N ILE A 273 -15.25 -0.22 1.17
CA ILE A 273 -14.19 -0.94 0.50
C ILE A 273 -13.42 -1.78 1.52
N SER A 274 -13.26 -3.06 1.22
CA SER A 274 -12.46 -4.01 1.98
C SER A 274 -11.37 -4.58 1.09
N ILE A 275 -10.11 -4.48 1.49
CA ILE A 275 -8.96 -5.07 0.82
C ILE A 275 -8.35 -6.09 1.78
N LYS A 276 -8.17 -7.33 1.32
CA LYS A 276 -7.48 -8.38 2.06
C LYS A 276 -6.24 -8.79 1.29
N PHE A 277 -5.14 -8.97 1.99
CA PHE A 277 -3.89 -9.46 1.43
C PHE A 277 -3.58 -10.85 1.94
N SER A 278 -2.98 -11.68 1.09
CA SER A 278 -2.69 -13.07 1.39
C SER A 278 -1.51 -13.58 0.57
N GLU A 279 -1.07 -14.80 0.88
CA GLU A 279 -0.07 -15.54 0.10
C GLU A 279 1.22 -14.75 -0.14
N TYR A 280 1.70 -14.09 0.91
CA TYR A 280 2.96 -13.36 0.87
C TYR A 280 4.12 -14.29 0.51
N GLY A 281 4.93 -13.85 -0.47
CA GLY A 281 6.05 -14.60 -1.01
C GLY A 281 5.68 -15.59 -2.13
N ALA A 282 4.39 -15.82 -2.40
CA ALA A 282 3.98 -16.66 -3.52
C ALA A 282 4.35 -16.00 -4.86
N PRO A 283 5.01 -16.72 -5.79
CA PRO A 283 5.47 -16.12 -7.04
C PRO A 283 4.32 -15.62 -7.90
N VAL A 284 4.44 -14.39 -8.42
CA VAL A 284 3.46 -13.81 -9.35
C VAL A 284 4.02 -13.86 -10.76
N SER A 285 3.36 -14.62 -11.62
CA SER A 285 3.72 -14.74 -13.04
C SER A 285 2.63 -14.20 -13.93
N VAL A 286 2.97 -13.20 -14.74
CA VAL A 286 2.11 -12.64 -15.77
C VAL A 286 2.92 -12.42 -17.04
N SER A 287 2.25 -12.60 -18.18
CA SER A 287 2.79 -12.39 -19.52
C SER A 287 1.95 -11.37 -20.27
N ALA A 288 2.58 -10.67 -21.22
CA ALA A 288 1.86 -9.78 -22.12
C ALA A 288 0.84 -10.59 -22.94
N PRO A 289 -0.42 -10.13 -23.06
CA PRO A 289 -1.40 -10.74 -23.93
C PRO A 289 -0.96 -10.71 -25.40
N VAL A 290 -1.33 -11.75 -26.15
CA VAL A 290 -1.13 -11.77 -27.61
C VAL A 290 -2.14 -10.82 -28.26
N ALA A 291 -1.70 -10.10 -29.29
CA ALA A 291 -2.54 -9.19 -30.09
C ALA A 291 -3.18 -8.01 -29.32
N ALA A 292 -2.49 -7.47 -28.31
CA ALA A 292 -2.92 -6.23 -27.67
C ALA A 292 -2.83 -5.03 -28.63
N THR A 293 -3.91 -4.24 -28.72
CA THR A 293 -4.01 -3.03 -29.55
C THR A 293 -3.81 -1.79 -28.71
N LYS A 294 -3.15 -0.75 -29.24
CA LYS A 294 -3.00 0.51 -28.51
C LYS A 294 -4.36 1.13 -28.21
N GLU A 295 -4.52 1.59 -26.97
CA GLU A 295 -5.66 2.40 -26.52
C GLU A 295 -5.69 3.77 -27.21
#